data_AF-A0A5R9E404-F1
#
_entry.id   AF-A0A5R9E404-F1
#
_cell.length_a   1.000
_cell.length_b   1.000
_cell.length_c   1.000
_cell.angle_alpha   90.00
_cell.angle_beta   90.00
_cell.angle_gamma   90.00
#
_symmetry.space_group_name_H-M   'P 1'
#
loop_
_entity.id
_entity.type
_entity.pdbx_description
1 polymer ?
#
loop_
_entity_poly.entity_id
_entity_poly.type
_entity_poly.pdbx_seq_one_letter_code
_entity_poly.pdbx_strand_id
1 'polypeptide(L)'
;MSDPAKRSRHLSGMRDERYGEVVLISPDGNGGLKGAVYNTYGLNDCPPDKWNALDAGALAARFGVPAVLLNGPRFWTIDEVTTYNWGDVEKFDGLQARWAADVRIPPDVDVSAGAGRKHYVTTTVDRDTEYVLKAGRPVYALEDSDGRTFVLQAYSHTVDPGQTMDSLASLGERLRLPDGWRFRTHTPDEDMHVRTADKKATVVQDELENTYMLHAR
;
A
#
# COMPACT_ATOMS: atom_id res chain seq x y z
N MET A 1 -16.74 -2.08 -9.62
CA MET A 1 -17.49 -0.93 -9.05
C MET A 1 -17.97 -1.33 -7.66
N SER A 2 -17.89 -0.46 -6.65
CA SER A 2 -18.37 -0.76 -5.30
C SER A 2 -19.91 -0.77 -5.27
N ASP A 3 -20.50 -1.77 -4.61
CA ASP A 3 -21.94 -1.90 -4.43
C ASP A 3 -22.38 -1.07 -3.21
N PRO A 4 -23.27 -0.08 -3.36
CA PRO A 4 -23.71 0.79 -2.27
C PRO A 4 -24.51 0.08 -1.17
N ALA A 5 -24.93 -1.18 -1.36
CA ALA A 5 -25.53 -2.00 -0.31
C ALA A 5 -24.50 -2.77 0.53
N LYS A 6 -23.21 -2.79 0.14
CA LYS A 6 -22.16 -3.48 0.89
C LYS A 6 -21.89 -2.74 2.21
N ARG A 7 -22.13 -3.44 3.32
CA ARG A 7 -21.74 -2.98 4.66
C ARG A 7 -20.22 -2.80 4.74
N SER A 8 -19.78 -1.95 5.67
CA SER A 8 -18.36 -1.84 5.99
C SER A 8 -17.79 -3.19 6.44
N ARG A 9 -16.52 -3.42 6.13
CA ARG A 9 -15.77 -4.61 6.57
C ARG A 9 -14.71 -4.18 7.56
N HIS A 10 -14.68 -4.82 8.70
CA HIS A 10 -13.66 -4.61 9.73
C HIS A 10 -12.74 -5.83 9.83
N LEU A 11 -11.44 -5.59 9.92
CA LEU A 11 -10.42 -6.60 10.22
C LEU A 11 -9.50 -6.06 11.31
N SER A 12 -9.01 -6.94 12.16
CA SER A 12 -8.09 -6.64 13.26
C SER A 12 -7.00 -7.71 13.35
N GLY A 13 -5.97 -7.44 14.17
CA GLY A 13 -4.82 -8.34 14.29
C GLY A 13 -3.93 -8.34 13.05
N MET A 14 -3.86 -7.20 12.35
CA MET A 14 -3.18 -7.10 11.07
C MET A 14 -1.67 -6.95 11.19
N ARG A 15 -1.18 -6.45 12.32
CA ARG A 15 0.23 -6.07 12.47
C ARG A 15 1.14 -7.28 12.24
N ASP A 16 2.14 -7.08 11.39
CA ASP A 16 3.10 -8.09 10.91
C ASP A 16 2.51 -9.17 10.00
N GLU A 17 1.23 -9.08 9.63
CA GLU A 17 0.63 -10.03 8.71
C GLU A 17 1.02 -9.76 7.27
N ARG A 18 1.36 -10.83 6.58
CA ARG A 18 1.82 -10.81 5.19
C ARG A 18 0.65 -10.69 4.21
N TYR A 19 0.84 -9.85 3.19
CA TYR A 19 -0.11 -9.70 2.09
C TYR A 19 0.62 -9.36 0.78
N GLY A 20 -0.14 -9.32 -0.32
CA GLY A 20 0.34 -8.88 -1.62
C GLY A 20 -0.74 -8.09 -2.34
N GLU A 21 -0.30 -7.21 -3.25
CA GLU A 21 -1.18 -6.39 -4.06
C GLU A 21 -0.87 -6.56 -5.55
N VAL A 22 -1.86 -7.02 -6.32
CA VAL A 22 -1.77 -7.03 -7.78
C VAL A 22 -2.48 -5.80 -8.31
N VAL A 23 -1.77 -4.96 -9.06
CA VAL A 23 -2.30 -3.70 -9.58
C VAL A 23 -2.47 -3.81 -11.09
N LEU A 24 -3.71 -3.81 -11.56
CA LEU A 24 -4.04 -3.83 -12.99
C LEU A 24 -4.03 -2.41 -13.55
N ILE A 25 -3.07 -2.09 -14.41
CA ILE A 25 -2.83 -0.72 -14.90
C ILE A 25 -3.55 -0.51 -16.21
N SER A 26 -4.39 0.52 -16.31
CA SER A 26 -5.18 0.85 -17.49
C SER A 26 -5.20 2.36 -17.74
N PRO A 27 -5.54 2.82 -18.96
CA PRO A 27 -5.82 4.23 -19.22
C PRO A 27 -6.94 4.76 -18.32
N ASP A 28 -6.82 5.99 -17.85
CA ASP A 28 -7.86 6.65 -17.04
C ASP A 28 -8.95 7.34 -17.89
N GLY A 29 -8.75 7.41 -19.22
CA GLY A 29 -9.64 8.06 -20.18
C GLY A 29 -9.32 9.54 -20.44
N ASN A 30 -8.39 10.14 -19.69
CA ASN A 30 -7.99 11.55 -19.79
C ASN A 30 -6.51 11.73 -20.18
N GLY A 31 -5.90 10.68 -20.76
CA GLY A 31 -4.49 10.65 -21.12
C GLY A 31 -3.55 10.27 -19.98
N GLY A 32 -4.08 9.92 -18.81
CA GLY A 32 -3.33 9.37 -17.68
C GLY A 32 -3.51 7.85 -17.52
N LEU A 33 -2.91 7.33 -16.46
CA LEU A 33 -3.02 5.91 -16.06
C LEU A 33 -3.69 5.79 -14.69
N LYS A 34 -4.40 4.69 -14.50
CA LYS A 34 -4.94 4.25 -13.20
C LYS A 34 -4.60 2.79 -12.96
N GLY A 35 -4.52 2.41 -11.70
CA GLY A 35 -4.30 1.03 -11.28
C GLY A 35 -5.44 0.53 -10.40
N ALA A 36 -6.11 -0.54 -10.78
CA ALA A 36 -7.05 -1.23 -9.88
C ALA A 36 -6.26 -2.14 -8.94
N VAL A 37 -6.30 -1.87 -7.63
CA VAL A 37 -5.52 -2.57 -6.62
C VAL A 37 -6.30 -3.74 -6.04
N TYR A 38 -5.79 -4.96 -6.22
CA TYR A 38 -6.33 -6.19 -5.64
C TYR A 38 -5.44 -6.68 -4.51
N ASN A 39 -5.96 -6.71 -3.28
CA ASN A 39 -5.22 -7.07 -2.07
C ASN A 39 -5.60 -8.48 -1.58
N THR A 40 -4.61 -9.31 -1.26
CA THR A 40 -4.83 -10.71 -0.81
C THR A 40 -5.32 -10.84 0.64
N TYR A 41 -5.22 -9.78 1.44
CA TYR A 41 -5.42 -9.84 2.88
C TYR A 41 -6.85 -10.24 3.30
N GLY A 42 -6.92 -11.20 4.23
CA GLY A 42 -8.15 -11.83 4.68
C GLY A 42 -8.77 -12.81 3.68
N LEU A 43 -8.05 -13.17 2.61
CA LEU A 43 -8.38 -14.28 1.71
C LEU A 43 -7.29 -15.36 1.71
N ASN A 44 -6.04 -14.96 1.89
CA ASN A 44 -4.87 -15.84 2.08
C ASN A 44 -3.72 -15.01 2.68
N ASP A 45 -2.65 -15.70 3.06
CA ASP A 45 -1.38 -15.21 3.62
C ASP A 45 -0.33 -14.86 2.53
N CYS A 46 -0.78 -14.69 1.28
CA CYS A 46 0.07 -14.41 0.13
C CYS A 46 1.21 -15.45 -0.09
N PRO A 47 1.00 -16.78 -0.06
CA PRO A 47 2.08 -17.78 0.02
C PRO A 47 3.29 -17.51 -0.91
N PRO A 48 4.54 -17.62 -0.42
CA PRO A 48 5.72 -17.21 -1.20
C PRO A 48 5.84 -17.92 -2.55
N ASP A 49 5.58 -19.22 -2.58
CA ASP A 49 5.59 -20.05 -3.79
C ASP A 49 4.58 -19.54 -4.82
N LYS A 50 3.36 -19.21 -4.40
CA LYS A 50 2.32 -18.69 -5.28
C LYS A 50 2.58 -17.26 -5.73
N TRP A 51 3.05 -16.39 -4.83
CA TRP A 51 3.35 -14.99 -5.16
C TRP A 51 4.51 -14.88 -6.15
N ASN A 52 5.60 -15.62 -5.89
CA ASN A 52 6.79 -15.59 -6.74
C ASN A 52 6.56 -16.26 -8.11
N ALA A 53 5.51 -17.09 -8.24
CA ALA A 53 5.12 -17.69 -9.51
C ALA A 53 4.24 -16.79 -10.38
N LEU A 54 3.78 -15.63 -9.89
CA LEU A 54 2.99 -14.70 -10.70
C LEU A 54 3.84 -14.09 -11.81
N ASP A 55 3.33 -14.16 -13.04
CA ASP A 55 3.92 -13.50 -14.21
C ASP A 55 3.09 -12.27 -14.57
N ALA A 56 3.66 -11.08 -14.34
CA ALA A 56 2.99 -9.81 -14.61
C ALA A 56 2.59 -9.63 -16.08
N GLY A 57 3.39 -10.13 -17.04
CA GLY A 57 3.11 -10.04 -18.47
C GLY A 57 1.96 -10.96 -18.89
N ALA A 58 1.95 -12.20 -18.39
CA ALA A 58 0.87 -13.15 -18.61
C ALA A 58 -0.46 -12.64 -17.99
N LEU A 59 -0.40 -12.07 -16.78
CA LEU A 59 -1.55 -11.45 -16.15
C LEU A 59 -2.05 -10.25 -16.95
N ALA A 60 -1.16 -9.37 -17.41
CA ALA A 60 -1.52 -8.23 -18.25
C ALA A 60 -2.25 -8.67 -19.52
N ALA A 61 -1.73 -9.67 -20.23
CA ALA A 61 -2.36 -10.26 -21.39
C ALA A 61 -3.74 -10.86 -21.06
N ARG A 62 -3.85 -11.59 -19.95
CA ARG A 62 -5.10 -12.25 -19.52
C ARG A 62 -6.21 -11.25 -19.18
N PHE A 63 -5.87 -10.15 -18.52
CA PHE A 63 -6.84 -9.10 -18.16
C PHE A 63 -7.04 -8.06 -19.25
N GLY A 64 -6.28 -8.12 -20.36
CA GLY A 64 -6.37 -7.15 -21.44
C GLY A 64 -5.96 -5.74 -21.01
N VAL A 65 -4.98 -5.64 -20.11
CA VAL A 65 -4.49 -4.36 -19.57
C VAL A 65 -3.05 -4.09 -20.04
N PRO A 66 -2.64 -2.82 -20.23
CA PRO A 66 -1.27 -2.48 -20.63
C PRO A 66 -0.16 -3.07 -19.77
N ALA A 67 -0.37 -3.11 -18.45
CA ALA A 67 0.63 -3.60 -17.51
C ALA A 67 -0.02 -4.11 -16.23
N VAL A 68 0.71 -4.99 -15.54
CA VAL A 68 0.41 -5.39 -14.16
C VAL A 68 1.63 -5.08 -13.31
N LEU A 69 1.39 -4.48 -12.16
CA LEU A 69 2.41 -4.32 -11.14
C LEU A 69 2.14 -5.29 -9.99
N LEU A 70 3.15 -6.07 -9.64
CA LEU A 70 3.18 -6.89 -8.44
C LEU A 70 3.78 -6.07 -7.29
N ASN A 71 2.94 -5.61 -6.38
CA ASN A 71 3.29 -4.67 -5.32
C ASN A 71 3.47 -5.42 -3.98
N GLY A 72 4.52 -6.25 -3.87
CA GLY A 72 4.82 -7.00 -2.66
C GLY A 72 5.77 -8.21 -2.84
N PRO A 73 5.86 -9.11 -1.84
CA PRO A 73 4.99 -9.17 -0.67
C PRO A 73 5.26 -8.06 0.34
N ARG A 74 4.23 -7.72 1.10
CA ARG A 74 4.21 -6.62 2.08
C ARG A 74 3.70 -7.12 3.43
N PHE A 75 3.95 -6.34 4.45
CA PHE A 75 3.57 -6.66 5.83
C PHE A 75 3.00 -5.40 6.48
N TRP A 76 1.85 -5.53 7.11
CA TRP A 76 1.16 -4.40 7.72
C TRP A 76 1.89 -3.93 8.98
N THR A 77 2.00 -2.60 9.14
CA THR A 77 2.31 -1.97 10.43
C THR A 77 1.05 -1.44 11.12
N ILE A 78 -0.09 -1.49 10.44
CA ILE A 78 -1.41 -1.17 10.98
C ILE A 78 -1.95 -2.35 11.80
N ASP A 79 -2.81 -2.05 12.77
CA ASP A 79 -3.38 -3.06 13.66
C ASP A 79 -4.81 -3.45 13.25
N GLU A 80 -5.59 -2.49 12.74
CA GLU A 80 -6.97 -2.70 12.29
C GLU A 80 -7.28 -1.87 11.03
N VAL A 81 -8.26 -2.33 10.26
CA VAL A 81 -8.86 -1.58 9.15
C VAL A 81 -10.37 -1.71 9.17
N THR A 82 -11.06 -0.59 8.96
CA THR A 82 -12.45 -0.57 8.52
C THR A 82 -12.50 -0.06 7.08
N THR A 83 -13.00 -0.87 6.15
CA THR A 83 -13.21 -0.46 4.75
C THR A 83 -14.69 -0.21 4.49
N TYR A 84 -15.00 0.95 3.92
CA TYR A 84 -16.36 1.39 3.59
C TYR A 84 -16.65 1.23 2.08
N ASN A 85 -15.62 1.06 1.26
CA ASN A 85 -15.74 0.57 -0.10
C ASN A 85 -14.84 -0.66 -0.30
N TRP A 86 -15.35 -1.64 -1.03
CA TRP A 86 -14.60 -2.83 -1.43
C TRP A 86 -15.33 -3.52 -2.57
N GLY A 87 -14.59 -4.34 -3.31
CA GLY A 87 -15.05 -4.91 -4.57
C GLY A 87 -14.99 -6.43 -4.55
N ASP A 88 -15.07 -6.99 -5.74
CA ASP A 88 -15.14 -8.43 -5.91
C ASP A 88 -13.76 -9.07 -5.76
N VAL A 89 -13.77 -10.39 -5.62
CA VAL A 89 -12.56 -11.20 -5.50
C VAL A 89 -12.19 -11.72 -6.89
N GLU A 90 -10.96 -11.45 -7.29
CA GLU A 90 -10.36 -11.98 -8.50
C GLU A 90 -9.32 -13.07 -8.17
N LYS A 91 -9.04 -13.93 -9.15
CA LYS A 91 -8.04 -15.00 -9.04
C LYS A 91 -6.84 -14.70 -9.91
N PHE A 92 -5.66 -14.59 -9.31
CA PHE A 92 -4.37 -14.40 -9.97
C PHE A 92 -3.56 -15.69 -9.81
N ASP A 93 -3.66 -16.59 -10.81
CA ASP A 93 -2.91 -17.85 -10.89
C ASP A 93 -2.78 -18.63 -9.57
N GLY A 94 -3.92 -18.84 -8.89
CA GLY A 94 -3.99 -19.61 -7.63
C GLY A 94 -3.97 -18.75 -6.36
N LEU A 95 -3.85 -17.43 -6.48
CA LEU A 95 -4.05 -16.45 -5.41
C LEU A 95 -5.39 -15.74 -5.56
N GLN A 96 -6.14 -15.63 -4.47
CA GLN A 96 -7.34 -14.79 -4.43
C GLN A 96 -6.99 -13.41 -3.89
N ALA A 97 -7.47 -12.36 -4.55
CA ALA A 97 -7.30 -10.99 -4.08
C ALA A 97 -8.56 -10.18 -4.31
N ARG A 98 -8.89 -9.29 -3.37
CA ARG A 98 -10.10 -8.45 -3.41
C ARG A 98 -9.74 -7.07 -3.90
N TRP A 99 -10.56 -6.50 -4.80
CA TRP A 99 -10.42 -5.09 -5.14
C TRP A 99 -10.57 -4.23 -3.88
N ALA A 100 -9.55 -3.41 -3.59
CA ALA A 100 -9.43 -2.61 -2.39
C ALA A 100 -9.40 -1.11 -2.66
N ALA A 101 -8.89 -0.69 -3.82
CA ALA A 101 -8.73 0.72 -4.18
C ALA A 101 -8.48 0.90 -5.68
N ASP A 102 -8.58 2.13 -6.15
CA ASP A 102 -7.97 2.56 -7.41
C ASP A 102 -6.84 3.56 -7.12
N VAL A 103 -5.66 3.36 -7.69
CA VAL A 103 -4.54 4.29 -7.59
C VAL A 103 -4.43 5.14 -8.86
N ARG A 104 -4.24 6.45 -8.70
CA ARG A 104 -3.96 7.35 -9.82
C ARG A 104 -2.47 7.33 -10.08
N ILE A 105 -2.07 6.97 -11.29
CA ILE A 105 -0.66 6.88 -11.66
C ILE A 105 -0.32 8.16 -12.42
N PRO A 106 0.55 9.03 -11.85
CA PRO A 106 0.97 10.25 -12.53
C PRO A 106 1.60 9.93 -13.90
N PRO A 107 1.43 10.80 -14.93
CA PRO A 107 1.96 10.56 -16.27
C PRO A 107 3.49 10.40 -16.34
N ASP A 108 4.20 10.92 -15.34
CA ASP A 108 5.67 10.85 -15.24
C ASP A 108 6.18 9.62 -14.49
N VAL A 109 5.28 8.71 -14.07
CA VAL A 109 5.64 7.42 -13.49
C VAL A 109 5.76 6.38 -14.61
N ASP A 110 6.98 5.92 -14.86
CA ASP A 110 7.23 4.77 -15.70
C ASP A 110 6.82 3.48 -14.97
N VAL A 111 5.69 2.91 -15.39
CA VAL A 111 5.16 1.64 -14.87
C VAL A 111 5.76 0.42 -15.57
N SER A 112 6.53 0.61 -16.64
CA SER A 112 7.17 -0.44 -17.43
C SER A 112 8.58 -0.78 -16.94
N ALA A 113 9.24 0.15 -16.24
CA ALA A 113 10.56 -0.03 -15.69
C ALA A 113 10.50 -0.22 -14.17
N GLY A 114 10.67 -1.46 -13.70
CA GLY A 114 10.85 -1.78 -12.28
C GLY A 114 12.07 -1.09 -11.61
N ALA A 115 12.86 -0.30 -12.34
CA ALA A 115 14.09 0.35 -11.89
C ALA A 115 14.08 1.89 -12.00
N GLY A 116 12.96 2.52 -12.39
CA GLY A 116 12.86 3.97 -12.62
C GLY A 116 11.88 4.71 -11.71
N ARG A 117 11.37 4.05 -10.65
CA ARG A 117 10.36 4.65 -9.77
C ARG A 117 10.93 5.83 -8.98
N LYS A 118 10.24 6.97 -9.05
CA LYS A 118 10.50 8.09 -8.17
C LYS A 118 10.00 7.76 -6.77
N HIS A 119 10.91 7.73 -5.80
CA HIS A 119 10.59 7.60 -4.38
C HIS A 119 10.25 8.97 -3.79
N TYR A 120 9.58 8.98 -2.65
CA TYR A 120 9.18 10.21 -1.94
C TYR A 120 8.24 11.13 -2.73
N VAL A 121 7.54 10.57 -3.73
CA VAL A 121 6.49 11.25 -4.49
C VAL A 121 5.13 10.81 -4.00
N THR A 122 4.26 11.78 -3.71
CA THR A 122 2.91 11.48 -3.25
C THR A 122 2.04 10.95 -4.39
N THR A 123 1.23 9.95 -4.07
CA THR A 123 0.27 9.33 -4.97
C THR A 123 -1.12 9.35 -4.34
N THR A 124 -2.15 9.63 -5.11
CA THR A 124 -3.54 9.58 -4.65
C THR A 124 -4.13 8.19 -4.87
N VAL A 125 -4.69 7.62 -3.82
CA VAL A 125 -5.40 6.34 -3.82
C VAL A 125 -6.87 6.61 -3.50
N ASP A 126 -7.76 6.29 -4.44
CA ASP A 126 -9.20 6.36 -4.31
C ASP A 126 -9.67 5.12 -3.51
N ARG A 127 -9.85 5.30 -2.18
CA ARG A 127 -10.34 4.31 -1.21
C ARG A 127 -11.06 5.00 -0.05
N ASP A 128 -11.99 4.30 0.58
CA ASP A 128 -12.76 4.78 1.72
C ASP A 128 -12.48 3.86 2.91
N THR A 129 -11.51 4.24 3.72
CA THR A 129 -10.94 3.39 4.78
C THR A 129 -10.59 4.19 6.02
N GLU A 130 -10.65 3.52 7.16
CA GLU A 130 -10.08 3.97 8.42
C GLU A 130 -9.12 2.90 8.92
N TYR A 131 -7.85 3.29 9.08
CA TYR A 131 -6.83 2.45 9.70
C TYR A 131 -6.63 2.84 11.15
N VAL A 132 -6.34 1.86 12.00
CA VAL A 132 -6.00 2.07 13.40
C VAL A 132 -4.60 1.52 13.65
N LEU A 133 -3.73 2.34 14.24
CA LEU A 133 -2.50 1.90 14.90
C LEU A 133 -2.75 1.99 16.40
N LYS A 134 -2.64 0.86 17.11
CA LYS A 134 -3.04 0.76 18.52
C LYS A 134 -2.07 1.50 19.45
N ALA A 135 -2.62 2.08 20.51
CA ALA A 135 -1.86 2.62 21.63
C ALA A 135 -0.81 1.63 22.15
N GLY A 136 0.32 2.15 22.65
CA GLY A 136 1.39 1.35 23.24
C GLY A 136 2.22 0.54 22.24
N ARG A 137 2.00 0.69 20.92
CA ARG A 137 2.79 0.04 19.86
C ARG A 137 3.60 1.07 19.06
N PRO A 138 4.78 0.71 18.54
CA PRO A 138 5.57 1.65 17.77
C PRO A 138 4.87 2.02 16.45
N VAL A 139 4.84 3.31 16.18
CA VAL A 139 4.46 3.95 14.92
C VAL A 139 5.70 4.58 14.30
N TYR A 140 5.95 4.24 13.05
CA TYR A 140 7.04 4.76 12.25
C TYR A 140 6.47 5.79 11.28
N ALA A 141 7.14 6.92 11.08
CA ALA A 141 6.62 8.00 10.26
C ALA A 141 7.72 8.77 9.54
N LEU A 142 7.35 9.33 8.39
CA LEU A 142 8.10 10.37 7.71
C LEU A 142 7.46 11.73 8.01
N GLU A 143 8.29 12.72 8.29
CA GLU A 143 7.92 14.13 8.21
C GLU A 143 8.57 14.71 6.97
N ASP A 144 7.79 15.31 6.07
CA ASP A 144 8.35 15.99 4.90
C ASP A 144 8.81 17.42 5.22
N SER A 145 9.38 18.09 4.21
CA SER A 145 9.86 19.47 4.31
C SER A 145 8.77 20.49 4.67
N ASP A 146 7.50 20.17 4.41
CA ASP A 146 6.34 21.02 4.70
C ASP A 146 5.76 20.73 6.10
N GLY A 147 6.35 19.76 6.83
CA GLY A 147 5.89 19.32 8.15
C GLY A 147 4.68 18.37 8.11
N ARG A 148 4.31 17.83 6.93
CA ARG A 148 3.28 16.79 6.83
C ARG A 148 3.82 15.47 7.34
N THR A 149 2.99 14.75 8.09
CA THR A 149 3.34 13.43 8.66
C THR A 149 2.73 12.30 7.82
N PHE A 150 3.57 11.37 7.38
CA PHE A 150 3.17 10.14 6.72
C PHE A 150 3.52 8.96 7.61
N VAL A 151 2.52 8.25 8.14
CA VAL A 151 2.76 7.07 8.99
C VAL A 151 2.94 5.84 8.13
N LEU A 152 3.85 4.96 8.52
CA LEU A 152 4.14 3.72 7.83
C LEU A 152 2.87 2.85 7.89
N GLN A 153 2.37 2.48 6.70
CA GLN A 153 1.23 1.59 6.52
C GLN A 153 1.69 0.14 6.39
N ALA A 154 2.77 -0.08 5.63
CA ALA A 154 3.33 -1.40 5.40
C ALA A 154 4.80 -1.34 4.99
N TYR A 155 5.60 -2.28 5.48
CA TYR A 155 6.96 -2.51 4.99
C TYR A 155 6.97 -3.56 3.88
N SER A 156 7.99 -3.54 3.02
CA SER A 156 8.07 -4.36 1.81
C SER A 156 9.26 -5.31 1.81
N HIS A 157 9.08 -6.45 1.13
CA HIS A 157 10.16 -7.39 0.79
C HIS A 157 10.60 -7.31 -0.67
N THR A 158 10.05 -6.37 -1.47
CA THR A 158 10.45 -6.24 -2.89
C THR A 158 11.94 -5.95 -3.04
N VAL A 159 12.47 -5.01 -2.24
CA VAL A 159 13.87 -4.56 -2.33
C VAL A 159 14.75 -5.24 -1.27
N ASP A 160 14.22 -5.41 -0.06
CA ASP A 160 14.91 -6.06 1.06
C ASP A 160 14.06 -7.19 1.65
N PRO A 161 14.28 -8.44 1.24
CA PRO A 161 13.61 -9.61 1.81
C PRO A 161 13.94 -9.87 3.28
N GLY A 162 14.99 -9.25 3.83
CA GLY A 162 15.40 -9.40 5.22
C GLY A 162 14.75 -8.41 6.18
N GLN A 163 13.96 -7.46 5.68
CA GLN A 163 13.28 -6.46 6.51
C GLN A 163 12.23 -7.14 7.41
N THR A 164 12.21 -6.79 8.68
CA THR A 164 11.28 -7.32 9.70
C THR A 164 10.65 -6.18 10.49
N MET A 165 9.53 -6.43 11.19
CA MET A 165 8.93 -5.46 12.11
C MET A 165 9.95 -4.86 13.09
N ASP A 166 10.81 -5.69 13.70
CA ASP A 166 11.82 -5.25 14.66
C ASP A 166 12.87 -4.34 14.02
N SER A 167 13.26 -4.63 12.77
CA SER A 167 14.24 -3.81 12.04
C SER A 167 13.74 -2.40 11.73
N LEU A 168 12.42 -2.15 11.81
CA LEU A 168 11.85 -0.83 11.53
C LEU A 168 12.28 0.23 12.54
N ALA A 169 12.70 -0.17 13.75
CA ALA A 169 13.21 0.74 14.76
C ALA A 169 14.44 1.54 14.31
N SER A 170 15.28 0.96 13.44
CA SER A 170 16.45 1.62 12.85
C SER A 170 16.27 1.97 11.36
N LEU A 171 15.05 1.90 10.83
CA LEU A 171 14.78 2.13 9.40
C LEU A 171 15.30 3.49 8.94
N GLY A 172 15.17 4.54 9.76
CA GLY A 172 15.65 5.89 9.43
C GLY A 172 17.15 5.98 9.10
N GLU A 173 17.99 5.08 9.62
CA GLU A 173 19.43 5.04 9.30
C GLU A 173 19.71 4.47 7.90
N ARG A 174 18.72 3.77 7.34
CA ARG A 174 18.80 3.11 6.03
C ARG A 174 18.21 3.95 4.91
N LEU A 175 17.32 4.90 5.25
CA LEU A 175 16.59 5.69 4.29
C LEU A 175 17.44 6.83 3.69
N ARG A 176 17.40 6.96 2.37
CA ARG A 176 17.94 8.08 1.59
C ARG A 176 16.88 9.18 1.49
N LEU A 177 16.62 9.82 2.62
CA LEU A 177 15.60 10.86 2.75
C LEU A 177 15.94 12.10 1.90
N PRO A 178 14.96 12.71 1.20
CA PRO A 178 15.16 14.01 0.55
C PRO A 178 15.49 15.11 1.57
N ASP A 179 16.07 16.21 1.09
CA ASP A 179 16.39 17.37 1.92
C ASP A 179 15.14 17.87 2.69
N GLY A 180 15.30 18.08 3.99
CA GLY A 180 14.23 18.53 4.89
C GLY A 180 13.31 17.42 5.42
N TRP A 181 13.36 16.21 4.85
CA TRP A 181 12.60 15.07 5.37
C TRP A 181 13.26 14.47 6.60
N ARG A 182 12.45 13.87 7.48
CA ARG A 182 12.93 13.16 8.67
C ARG A 182 12.14 11.87 8.89
N PHE A 183 12.82 10.84 9.36
CA PHE A 183 12.18 9.66 9.91
C PHE A 183 11.98 9.83 11.42
N ARG A 184 10.84 9.37 11.94
CA ARG A 184 10.53 9.35 13.36
C ARG A 184 9.90 8.03 13.75
N THR A 185 10.19 7.62 14.98
CA THR A 185 9.48 6.56 15.68
C THR A 185 8.84 7.17 16.92
N HIS A 186 7.57 6.87 17.17
CA HIS A 186 6.96 7.18 18.45
C HIS A 186 5.98 6.08 18.85
N THR A 187 5.70 5.98 20.14
CA THR A 187 4.67 5.09 20.68
C THR A 187 3.55 5.99 21.20
N PRO A 188 2.35 5.99 20.57
CA PRO A 188 1.24 6.78 21.06
C PRO A 188 0.63 6.17 22.33
N ASP A 189 0.13 7.03 23.22
CA ASP A 189 -0.62 6.62 24.42
C ASP A 189 -2.10 6.34 24.11
N GLU A 190 -2.59 6.75 22.95
CA GLU A 190 -3.96 6.54 22.46
C GLU A 190 -3.95 5.90 21.06
N ASP A 191 -5.06 5.27 20.67
CA ASP A 191 -5.20 4.71 19.33
C ASP A 191 -5.08 5.83 18.27
N MET A 192 -4.21 5.64 17.29
CA MET A 192 -4.05 6.56 16.17
C MET A 192 -4.95 6.13 15.02
N HIS A 193 -5.89 7.00 14.66
CA HIS A 193 -6.83 6.80 13.56
C HIS A 193 -6.34 7.53 12.30
N VAL A 194 -6.16 6.80 11.20
CA VAL A 194 -5.83 7.37 9.89
C VAL A 194 -7.00 7.11 8.94
N ARG A 195 -7.84 8.13 8.76
CA ARG A 195 -9.05 8.06 7.95
C ARG A 195 -8.88 8.79 6.63
N THR A 196 -9.42 8.22 5.56
CA THR A 196 -9.49 8.91 4.27
C THR A 196 -10.47 10.08 4.31
N ALA A 197 -10.05 11.23 3.79
CA ALA A 197 -10.94 12.36 3.50
C ALA A 197 -11.42 12.27 2.05
N ASP A 198 -12.69 12.56 1.79
CA ASP A 198 -13.29 12.53 0.44
C ASP A 198 -13.02 11.23 -0.34
N LYS A 199 -12.95 10.10 0.37
CA LYS A 199 -12.63 8.76 -0.19
C LYS A 199 -11.28 8.72 -0.90
N LYS A 200 -10.31 9.48 -0.39
CA LYS A 200 -8.95 9.58 -0.89
C LYS A 200 -7.94 9.40 0.23
N ALA A 201 -6.89 8.64 -0.06
CA ALA A 201 -5.66 8.60 0.71
C ALA A 201 -4.53 9.22 -0.13
N THR A 202 -3.62 9.90 0.55
CA THR A 202 -2.33 10.30 -0.03
C THR A 202 -1.28 9.36 0.52
N VAL A 203 -0.55 8.68 -0.35
CA VAL A 203 0.51 7.73 0.03
C VAL A 203 1.84 8.14 -0.57
N VAL A 204 2.93 7.70 0.04
CA VAL A 204 4.30 7.85 -0.46
C VAL A 204 5.06 6.55 -0.26
N GLN A 205 5.98 6.26 -1.17
CA GLN A 205 6.88 5.10 -1.05
C GLN A 205 8.33 5.54 -0.93
N ASP A 206 9.08 4.91 -0.03
CA ASP A 206 10.54 5.05 0.06
C ASP A 206 11.25 4.13 -0.95
N GLU A 207 12.58 4.19 -0.98
CA GLU A 207 13.41 3.38 -1.87
C GLU A 207 13.56 1.90 -1.49
N LEU A 208 13.04 1.51 -0.33
CA LEU A 208 12.85 0.09 0.04
C LEU A 208 11.45 -0.40 -0.33
N GLU A 209 10.67 0.44 -1.02
CA GLU A 209 9.27 0.27 -1.35
C GLU A 209 8.33 0.14 -0.15
N ASN A 210 8.72 0.59 1.04
CA ASN A 210 7.78 0.71 2.15
C ASN A 210 6.74 1.80 1.83
N THR A 211 5.49 1.58 2.23
CA THR A 211 4.39 2.50 1.90
C THR A 211 3.94 3.24 3.16
N TYR A 212 3.91 4.56 3.08
CA TYR A 212 3.43 5.46 4.13
C TYR A 212 2.16 6.16 3.67
N MET A 213 1.28 6.49 4.60
CA MET A 213 0.02 7.18 4.36
C MET A 213 -0.03 8.49 5.14
N LEU A 214 -0.52 9.54 4.49
CA LEU A 214 -0.68 10.85 5.11
C LEU A 214 -1.60 10.74 6.32
N HIS A 215 -1.09 11.13 7.49
CA HIS A 215 -1.88 11.32 8.69
C HIS A 215 -2.30 12.79 8.75
N ALA A 216 -3.44 13.09 8.14
CA ALA A 216 -4.06 14.41 8.25
C ALA A 216 -4.57 14.58 9.69
N ARG A 217 -4.06 15.62 10.37
CA ARG A 217 -4.55 16.04 11.69
C ARG A 217 -5.87 16.79 11.58
#